data_AF-A0A355B7M3-F1
#
_entry.id   AF-A0A355B7M3-F1
#
_cell.length_a   1.000
_cell.length_b   1.000
_cell.length_c   1.000
_cell.angle_alpha   90.00
_cell.angle_beta   90.00
_cell.angle_gamma   90.00
#
_symmetry.space_group_name_H-M   'P 1'
#
loop_
_entity.id
_entity.type
_entity.pdbx_description
1 polymer ?
#
loop_
_entity_poly.entity_id
_entity_poly.type
_entity_poly.pdbx_seq_one_letter_code
_entity_poly.pdbx_strand_id
1 'polypeptide(L)' 'AEFHVGDERRDVGPGMLLHIPKDVPHGISPKTKIRYVTVYIPPRAPSLKAAEAGEKGHILAR' A
#
# COMPACT_ATOMS: atom_id res chain seq x y z
N ALA A 1 -6.59 10.33 -3.57
CA ALA A 1 -6.66 9.02 -4.26
C ALA A 1 -7.96 8.36 -3.84
N GLU A 2 -8.55 7.49 -4.65
CA GLU A 2 -9.66 6.67 -4.17
C GLU A 2 -9.08 5.41 -3.52
N PHE A 3 -9.54 5.05 -2.34
CA PHE A 3 -9.14 3.85 -1.61
C PHE A 3 -10.36 3.00 -1.33
N HIS A 4 -10.21 1.68 -1.49
CA HIS A 4 -11.23 0.72 -1.09
C HIS A 4 -10.68 -0.33 -0.14
N VAL A 5 -11.54 -0.77 0.79
CA VAL A 5 -11.29 -1.85 1.74
C VAL A 5 -12.59 -2.61 1.95
N GLY A 6 -12.64 -3.86 1.49
CA GLY A 6 -13.90 -4.58 1.33
C GLY A 6 -14.85 -3.82 0.41
N ASP A 7 -16.07 -3.59 0.88
CA ASP A 7 -17.10 -2.87 0.13
C ASP A 7 -17.04 -1.34 0.30
N GLU A 8 -16.22 -0.85 1.24
CA GLU A 8 -16.09 0.59 1.49
C GLU A 8 -15.19 1.25 0.45
N ARG A 9 -15.64 2.39 -0.08
CA ARG A 9 -14.85 3.28 -0.95
C ARG A 9 -14.84 4.69 -0.40
N ARG A 10 -13.67 5.33 -0.43
CA ARG A 10 -13.50 6.71 0.03
C ARG A 10 -12.35 7.42 -0.67
N ASP A 11 -12.47 8.73 -0.83
CA ASP A 11 -11.32 9.57 -1.16
C ASP A 11 -10.39 9.68 0.06
N VAL A 12 -9.08 9.57 -0.20
CA VAL A 12 -8.01 9.70 0.79
C VAL A 12 -6.99 10.74 0.35
N GLY A 13 -6.48 11.49 1.33
CA GLY A 13 -5.53 12.58 1.16
C GLY A 13 -4.26 12.41 1.99
N PRO A 14 -3.32 13.37 1.88
CA PRO A 14 -2.07 13.37 2.66
C PRO A 14 -2.34 13.35 4.16
N GLY A 15 -1.52 12.59 4.90
CA GLY A 15 -1.60 12.51 6.37
C GLY A 15 -2.68 11.56 6.92
N MET A 16 -3.53 10.99 6.06
CA MET A 16 -4.52 10.01 6.49
C MET A 16 -3.88 8.66 6.81
N LEU A 17 -4.29 8.06 7.93
CA LEU A 17 -3.94 6.69 8.30
C LEU A 17 -5.09 5.76 7.93
N LEU A 18 -4.77 4.66 7.26
CA LEU A 18 -5.74 3.68 6.79
C LEU A 18 -5.46 2.33 7.47
N HIS A 19 -6.49 1.78 8.12
CA HIS A 19 -6.44 0.43 8.67
C HIS A 19 -7.07 -0.55 7.67
N ILE A 20 -6.39 -1.68 7.45
CA ILE A 20 -6.81 -2.72 6.54
C ILE A 20 -6.95 -4.00 7.36
N PRO A 21 -8.17 -4.52 7.55
CA PRO A 21 -8.36 -5.76 8.30
C PRO A 21 -7.70 -6.95 7.58
N LYS A 22 -7.35 -7.97 8.36
CA LYS A 22 -6.73 -9.18 7.84
C LYS A 22 -7.65 -9.84 6.80
N ASP A 23 -7.06 -10.30 5.70
CA ASP A 23 -7.72 -11.03 4.61
C ASP A 23 -8.83 -10.23 3.89
N VAL A 24 -8.92 -8.92 4.11
CA VAL A 24 -9.85 -8.04 3.41
C VAL A 24 -9.23 -7.52 2.11
N PRO A 25 -9.89 -7.72 0.95
CA PRO A 25 -9.46 -7.12 -0.31
C PRO A 25 -9.39 -5.60 -0.20
N HIS A 26 -8.31 -5.01 -0.71
CA HIS A 26 -8.10 -3.58 -0.68
C HIS A 26 -7.30 -3.12 -1.89
N GLY A 27 -7.39 -1.83 -2.18
CA GLY A 27 -6.64 -1.23 -3.28
C GLY A 27 -6.70 0.28 -3.24
N ILE A 28 -5.75 0.89 -3.93
CA ILE A 28 -5.64 2.35 -4.07
C ILE A 28 -5.57 2.71 -5.54
N SER A 29 -6.42 3.65 -5.95
CA SER A 29 -6.49 4.22 -7.28
C SER A 29 -5.97 5.67 -7.23
N PRO A 30 -4.67 5.89 -7.48
CA PRO A 30 -4.08 7.22 -7.45
C PRO A 30 -4.52 8.05 -8.67
N LYS A 31 -5.08 9.25 -8.42
CA LYS A 31 -5.36 10.27 -9.46
C LYS A 31 -4.09 11.03 -9.87
N THR A 32 -3.09 11.07 -8.99
CA THR A 32 -1.77 11.70 -9.17
C THR A 32 -0.70 10.83 -8.52
N LYS A 33 0.58 11.11 -8.75
CA LYS A 33 1.67 10.37 -8.10
C LYS A 33 1.61 10.53 -6.57
N ILE A 34 1.57 9.42 -5.85
CA ILE A 34 1.54 9.38 -4.39
C ILE A 34 2.76 8.63 -3.83
N ARG A 35 3.17 8.99 -2.61
CA ARG A 35 4.09 8.19 -1.78
C ARG A 35 3.34 7.79 -0.53
N TYR A 36 3.51 6.54 -0.12
CA TYR A 36 2.91 6.00 1.09
C TYR A 36 3.87 5.03 1.77
N VAL A 37 3.61 4.79 3.05
CA VAL A 37 4.33 3.82 3.87
C VAL A 37 3.31 2.74 4.26
N THR A 38 3.70 1.47 4.13
CA THR A 38 2.87 0.34 4.54
C THR A 38 3.57 -0.45 5.63
N VAL A 39 2.83 -0.78 6.69
CA VAL A 39 3.29 -1.62 7.79
C VAL A 39 2.41 -2.86 7.84
N TYR A 40 3.02 -4.04 7.88
CA TYR A 40 2.31 -5.32 7.95
C TYR A 40 2.60 -6.00 9.30
N ILE A 41 1.54 -6.51 9.94
CA ILE A 41 1.62 -7.29 11.17
C ILE A 41 0.71 -8.52 10.98
N PRO A 42 1.24 -9.76 10.99
CA PRO A 42 2.66 -10.11 11.08
C PRO A 42 3.48 -9.62 9.88
N PRO A 43 4.82 -9.57 9.98
CA PRO A 43 5.68 -9.25 8.84
C PRO A 43 5.34 -10.13 7.65
N ARG A 44 5.17 -9.53 6.48
CA ARG A 44 4.88 -10.28 5.25
C ARG A 44 6.13 -11.11 4.89
N ALA A 45 5.93 -12.36 4.48
CA ALA A 45 7.02 -13.11 3.87
C ALA A 45 7.54 -12.32 2.65
N PRO A 46 8.86 -12.20 2.45
CA PRO A 46 9.40 -11.47 1.31
C PRO A 46 8.87 -12.09 0.03
N SER A 47 8.02 -11.35 -0.70
CA SER A 47 7.62 -11.76 -2.03
C SER A 47 8.72 -11.34 -3.01
N LEU A 48 9.23 -12.29 -3.80
CA LEU A 48 10.19 -12.07 -4.89
C LEU A 48 9.73 -11.01 -5.93
N LYS A 49 8.48 -10.55 -5.85
CA LYS A 49 7.88 -9.53 -6.72
C LYS A 49 8.26 -8.08 -6.39
N ALA A 50 9.11 -7.82 -5.41
CA ALA A 50 9.72 -6.50 -5.24
C ALA A 50 10.69 -6.13 -6.39
N ALA A 51 11.17 -7.12 -7.17
CA ALA A 51 12.09 -6.89 -8.27
C ALA A 51 11.43 -6.31 -9.54
N GLU A 52 10.15 -6.61 -9.80
CA GLU A 52 9.49 -6.18 -11.06
C GLU A 52 8.83 -4.79 -10.96
N ALA A 53 8.67 -4.24 -9.75
CA ALA A 53 8.24 -2.85 -9.52
C ALA A 53 9.42 -1.92 -9.20
N GLY A 54 10.65 -2.44 -9.31
CA GLY A 54 11.88 -1.87 -8.74
C GLY A 54 12.78 -1.09 -9.70
N GLU A 55 12.38 -0.77 -10.92
CA GLU A 55 13.06 0.31 -11.66
C GLU A 55 12.63 1.65 -11.04
N LYS A 56 13.30 2.01 -9.92
CA LYS A 56 13.29 3.28 -9.15
C LYS A 56 12.88 3.18 -7.67
N GLY A 57 13.28 2.11 -6.97
CA GLY A 57 13.16 2.07 -5.51
C GLY A 57 14.34 1.37 -4.87
N HIS A 58 15.40 2.11 -4.55
CA HIS A 58 16.43 1.63 -3.63
C HIS A 58 15.78 1.22 -2.30
N ILE A 59 15.71 -0.07 -2.01
CA ILE A 59 15.46 -0.56 -0.65
C ILE A 59 16.82 -0.83 -0.02
N LEU A 60 17.26 0.08 0.83
CA LEU A 60 18.36 -0.16 1.77
C LEU A 60 17.79 -0.99 2.92
N ALA A 61 18.03 -2.30 2.90
CA ALA A 61 17.99 -3.10 4.12
C ALA A 61 19.35 -2.94 4.81
N ARG A 62 19.35 -2.46 6.06
CA ARG A 62 20.46 -2.61 6.99
C ARG A 62 20.35 -3.97 7.67
#